data_AF-A0A963HXD8-F1
#
_entry.id   AF-A0A963HXD8-F1
#
_cell.length_a   1.000
_cell.length_b   1.000
_cell.length_c   1.000
_cell.angle_alpha   90.00
_cell.angle_beta   90.00
_cell.angle_gamma   90.00
#
_symmetry.space_group_name_H-M   'P 1'
#
loop_
_entity.id
_entity.type
_entity.pdbx_description
1 polymer ?
#
loop_
_entity_poly.entity_id
_entity_poly.type
_entity_poly.pdbx_seq_one_letter_code
_entity_poly.pdbx_strand_id
1 'polypeptide(L)'
;MAIIRLEEPRPRLPASRAGWSPFMAMAFRPFYLFAALFGVVAILAWVAGFNGTDALPGLMWHGHEMIWGYAGAVIVGFLLTAVGSWTGQPAFSGTPLAGLAALWLGARIAASTETGAPLITGLLS
;
A
#
# COMPACT_ATOMS: atom_id res chain seq x y z
N MET A 1 -55.52 -0.32 0.52
CA MET A 1 -54.11 -0.45 0.92
C MET A 1 -53.30 -0.70 -0.36
N ALA A 2 -52.76 0.36 -0.95
CA ALA A 2 -52.06 0.29 -2.24
C ALA A 2 -50.57 -0.02 -1.99
N ILE A 3 -50.11 -1.16 -2.48
CA ILE A 3 -48.71 -1.57 -2.44
C ILE A 3 -47.94 -0.80 -3.51
N ILE A 4 -47.06 0.13 -3.08
CA ILE A 4 -46.05 0.72 -3.97
C ILE A 4 -45.12 -0.42 -4.38
N ARG A 5 -45.16 -0.81 -5.66
CA ARG A 5 -44.13 -1.68 -6.21
C ARG A 5 -42.84 -0.87 -6.29
N LEU A 6 -41.84 -1.28 -5.50
CA LEU A 6 -40.49 -0.78 -5.63
C LEU A 6 -39.87 -1.47 -6.86
N GLU A 7 -40.11 -0.92 -8.05
CA GLU A 7 -39.25 -1.23 -9.17
C GLU A 7 -37.86 -0.71 -8.83
N GLU A 8 -36.92 -1.61 -8.54
CA GLU A 8 -35.53 -1.22 -8.32
C GLU A 8 -35.01 -0.54 -9.59
N PRO A 9 -34.52 0.70 -9.50
CA PRO A 9 -33.91 1.36 -10.64
C PRO A 9 -32.76 0.50 -11.14
N ARG A 10 -32.88 -0.05 -12.37
CA ARG A 10 -31.79 -0.85 -12.95
C ARG A 10 -30.52 -0.01 -12.96
N PRO A 11 -29.46 -0.42 -12.25
CA PRO A 11 -28.21 0.32 -12.26
C PRO A 11 -27.70 0.34 -13.70
N ARG A 12 -27.58 1.53 -14.30
CA ARG A 12 -26.79 1.70 -15.53
C ARG A 12 -25.33 1.61 -15.13
N LEU A 13 -24.80 0.38 -15.05
CA LEU A 13 -23.38 0.18 -14.81
C LEU A 13 -22.63 0.72 -16.04
N PRO A 14 -21.73 1.70 -15.87
CA PRO A 14 -20.86 2.10 -16.97
C PRO A 14 -20.08 0.88 -17.45
N ALA A 15 -19.93 0.72 -18.77
CA ALA A 15 -19.13 -0.36 -19.35
C ALA A 15 -17.74 -0.31 -18.69
N SER A 16 -17.36 -1.38 -17.98
CA SER A 16 -16.09 -1.44 -17.25
C SER A 16 -14.94 -1.36 -18.25
N ARG A 17 -14.36 -0.17 -18.41
CA ARG A 17 -13.10 -0.05 -19.13
C ARG A 17 -12.01 -0.62 -18.25
N ALA A 18 -11.43 -1.76 -18.66
CA ALA A 18 -10.22 -2.29 -18.05
C ALA A 18 -9.12 -1.22 -18.17
N GLY A 19 -8.71 -0.65 -17.04
CA GLY A 19 -7.71 0.40 -16.95
C GLY A 19 -7.22 0.52 -15.51
N TRP A 20 -6.19 1.32 -15.26
CA TRP A 20 -5.59 1.48 -13.93
C TRP A 20 -6.42 2.35 -12.97
N SER A 21 -7.49 2.97 -13.48
CA SER A 21 -8.40 3.84 -12.72
C SER A 21 -9.00 3.20 -11.47
N PRO A 22 -9.44 1.92 -11.46
CA PRO A 22 -9.96 1.28 -10.26
C PRO A 22 -8.89 1.13 -9.18
N PHE A 23 -7.66 0.78 -9.55
CA PHE A 23 -6.57 0.61 -8.58
C PHE A 23 -6.25 1.93 -7.86
N MET A 24 -6.32 3.05 -8.56
CA MET A 24 -6.07 4.38 -8.00
C MET A 24 -7.35 5.11 -7.54
N ALA A 25 -8.47 4.39 -7.40
CA ALA A 25 -9.73 5.01 -7.01
C ALA A 25 -9.77 5.42 -5.52
N MET A 26 -9.02 4.71 -4.66
CA MET A 26 -8.99 4.99 -3.23
C MET A 26 -7.68 4.52 -2.61
N ALA A 27 -7.15 5.28 -1.65
CA ALA A 27 -5.81 5.07 -1.10
C ALA A 27 -5.60 3.70 -0.44
N PHE A 28 -6.62 3.11 0.19
CA PHE A 28 -6.48 1.77 0.76
C PHE A 28 -6.07 0.72 -0.29
N ARG A 29 -6.48 0.88 -1.55
CA ARG A 29 -6.26 -0.14 -2.60
C ARG A 29 -4.77 -0.31 -2.93
N PRO A 30 -4.03 0.72 -3.35
CA PRO A 30 -2.61 0.58 -3.62
C PRO A 30 -1.81 0.37 -2.33
N PHE A 31 -2.10 1.12 -1.27
CA PHE A 31 -1.28 1.06 -0.05
C PHE A 31 -1.42 -0.27 0.70
N TYR A 32 -2.61 -0.89 0.75
CA TYR A 32 -2.73 -2.19 1.42
C TYR A 32 -2.12 -3.31 0.59
N LEU A 33 -2.20 -3.22 -0.74
CA LEU A 33 -1.51 -4.18 -1.60
C LEU A 33 0.00 -4.07 -1.42
N PHE A 34 0.54 -2.85 -1.41
CA PHE A 34 1.97 -2.61 -1.18
C PHE A 34 2.41 -3.01 0.22
N ALA A 35 1.61 -2.72 1.25
CA ALA A 35 1.87 -3.18 2.60
C ALA A 35 1.94 -4.70 2.66
N ALA A 36 0.96 -5.41 2.08
CA ALA A 36 0.93 -6.87 2.08
C ALA A 36 2.14 -7.46 1.35
N LEU A 37 2.46 -6.99 0.13
CA LEU A 37 3.65 -7.45 -0.60
C LEU A 37 4.94 -7.20 0.19
N PHE A 38 5.10 -5.99 0.72
CA PHE A 38 6.27 -5.62 1.49
C PHE A 38 6.41 -6.48 2.76
N GLY A 39 5.30 -6.70 3.48
CA GLY A 39 5.26 -7.55 4.67
C GLY A 39 5.71 -8.98 4.35
N VAL A 40 5.18 -9.56 3.26
CA VAL A 40 5.62 -10.89 2.79
C VAL A 40 7.12 -10.91 2.53
N VAL A 41 7.64 -9.95 1.78
CA VAL A 41 9.08 -9.88 1.45
C VAL A 41 9.94 -9.74 2.70
N ALA A 42 9.61 -8.81 3.60
CA ALA A 42 10.40 -8.53 4.79
C ALA A 42 10.35 -9.68 5.81
N ILE A 43 9.21 -10.34 5.98
CA ILE A 43 9.09 -11.53 6.84
C ILE A 43 9.88 -12.69 6.24
N LEU A 44 9.75 -12.96 4.94
CA LEU A 44 10.48 -14.06 4.29
C LEU A 44 11.99 -13.82 4.32
N ALA A 45 12.46 -12.59 4.10
CA ALA A 45 13.88 -12.25 4.22
C ALA A 45 14.40 -12.54 5.63
N TRP A 46 13.65 -12.13 6.67
CA TRP A 46 14.03 -12.39 8.05
C TRP A 46 14.06 -13.89 8.39
N VAL A 47 13.02 -14.64 8.00
CA VAL A 47 12.95 -16.11 8.20
C VAL A 47 14.05 -16.85 7.43
N ALA A 48 14.47 -16.33 6.28
CA ALA A 48 15.60 -16.85 5.51
C ALA A 48 16.98 -16.53 6.12
N GLY A 49 17.03 -15.84 7.27
CA GLY A 49 18.26 -15.54 7.99
C GLY A 49 18.88 -14.19 7.68
N PHE A 50 18.16 -13.28 6.99
CA PHE A 50 18.63 -11.92 6.82
C PHE A 50 18.62 -11.17 8.16
N ASN A 51 19.79 -10.63 8.55
CA ASN A 51 20.01 -10.03 9.86
C ASN A 51 20.25 -8.51 9.82
N GLY A 52 19.88 -7.82 8.73
CA GLY A 52 20.05 -6.37 8.63
C GLY A 52 21.51 -5.94 8.51
N THR A 53 21.85 -4.79 9.09
CA THR A 53 23.20 -4.19 9.10
C THR A 53 23.75 -4.08 10.51
N ASP A 54 25.02 -3.71 10.63
CA ASP A 54 25.65 -3.40 11.92
C ASP A 54 24.92 -2.27 12.67
N ALA A 55 24.33 -1.31 11.94
CA ALA A 55 23.55 -0.22 12.52
C ALA A 55 22.14 -0.63 12.95
N LEU A 56 21.56 -1.64 12.29
CA LEU A 56 20.22 -2.18 12.55
C LEU A 56 20.29 -3.71 12.50
N PRO A 57 20.71 -4.38 13.60
CA PRO A 57 20.93 -5.82 13.57
C PRO A 57 19.68 -6.64 13.92
N GLY A 58 19.55 -7.78 13.24
CA GLY A 58 18.62 -8.87 13.50
C GLY A 58 17.17 -8.42 13.70
N LEU A 59 16.69 -8.57 14.94
CA LEU A 59 15.33 -8.21 15.34
C LEU A 59 15.03 -6.71 15.15
N MET A 60 16.02 -5.83 15.34
CA MET A 60 15.79 -4.39 15.20
C MET A 60 15.53 -4.00 13.74
N TRP A 61 16.22 -4.64 12.79
CA TRP A 61 15.91 -4.46 11.36
C TRP A 61 14.50 -4.94 11.04
N HIS A 62 14.15 -6.16 11.47
CA HIS A 62 12.82 -6.71 11.21
C HIS A 62 11.73 -5.80 11.78
N GLY A 63 11.88 -5.35 13.04
CA GLY A 63 10.94 -4.42 13.67
C GLY A 63 10.87 -3.08 12.94
N HIS A 64 12.01 -2.54 12.52
CA HIS A 64 12.07 -1.30 11.73
C HIS A 64 11.27 -1.43 10.43
N GLU A 65 11.46 -2.51 9.67
CA GLU A 65 10.72 -2.73 8.43
C GLU A 65 9.22 -2.96 8.68
N MET A 66 8.84 -3.67 9.75
CA MET A 66 7.43 -3.87 10.11
C MET A 66 6.73 -2.56 10.53
N ILE A 67 7.43 -1.66 11.21
CA ILE A 67 6.86 -0.38 11.67
C ILE A 67 6.82 0.64 10.53
N TRP A 68 7.94 0.89 9.88
CA TRP A 68 8.07 1.99 8.90
C TRP A 68 7.66 1.59 7.49
N GLY A 69 7.87 0.33 7.11
CA GLY A 69 7.43 -0.21 5.83
C GLY A 69 5.98 -0.65 5.87
N TYR A 70 5.69 -1.72 6.62
CA TYR A 70 4.37 -2.34 6.64
C TYR A 70 3.31 -1.46 7.34
N ALA A 71 3.48 -1.18 8.64
CA ALA A 71 2.48 -0.44 9.40
C ALA A 71 2.32 0.99 8.88
N GLY A 72 3.42 1.66 8.51
CA GLY A 72 3.41 2.97 7.86
C GLY A 72 2.52 3.00 6.60
N ALA A 73 2.66 2.02 5.71
CA ALA A 73 1.80 1.92 4.52
C ALA A 73 0.32 1.73 4.87
N VAL A 74 0.03 0.86 5.85
CA VAL A 74 -1.36 0.64 6.33
C VAL A 74 -1.95 1.93 6.92
N ILE A 75 -1.18 2.65 7.74
CA ILE A 75 -1.61 3.91 8.36
C ILE A 75 -1.91 4.96 7.28
N VAL A 76 -1.03 5.13 6.30
CA VAL A 76 -1.25 6.09 5.19
C VAL A 76 -2.48 5.71 4.37
N GLY A 77 -2.61 4.44 3.98
CA GLY A 77 -3.78 3.96 3.23
C GLY A 77 -5.09 4.14 3.99
N PHE A 78 -5.07 3.90 5.30
CA PHE A 78 -6.21 4.12 6.18
C PHE A 78 -6.55 5.61 6.28
N LEU A 79 -5.60 6.46 6.67
CA LEU A 79 -5.84 7.88 6.94
C LEU A 79 -6.32 8.63 5.69
N LEU A 80 -5.69 8.39 4.53
CA LEU A 80 -6.10 9.03 3.27
C LEU A 80 -7.51 8.62 2.84
N THR A 81 -7.96 7.43 3.24
CA THR A 81 -9.32 6.94 3.00
C THR A 81 -10.31 7.49 4.05
N ALA A 82 -9.92 7.46 5.31
CA ALA A 82 -10.73 7.89 6.45
C ALA A 82 -11.01 9.39 6.41
N VAL A 83 -10.03 10.21 6.03
CA VAL A 83 -10.19 11.68 6.00
C VAL A 83 -11.32 12.10 5.06
N GLY A 84 -11.44 11.47 3.88
CA GLY A 84 -12.54 11.76 2.95
C GLY A 84 -13.90 11.41 3.53
N SER A 85 -13.97 10.30 4.28
CA SER A 85 -15.19 9.85 4.93
C SER A 85 -15.61 10.75 6.11
N TRP A 86 -14.64 11.23 6.90
CA TRP A 86 -14.91 12.07 8.07
C TRP A 86 -15.17 13.53 7.73
N THR A 87 -14.52 14.05 6.70
CA THR A 87 -14.63 15.48 6.32
C THR A 87 -15.70 15.74 5.25
N GLY A 88 -16.22 14.68 4.61
CA GLY A 88 -17.13 14.80 3.47
C GLY A 88 -16.46 15.36 2.21
N GLN A 89 -15.13 15.50 2.19
CA GLN A 89 -14.37 15.96 1.03
C GLN A 89 -14.04 14.80 0.08
N PRO A 90 -13.81 15.08 -1.22
CA PRO A 90 -13.36 14.07 -2.16
C PRO A 90 -12.09 13.37 -1.67
N ALA A 91 -12.14 12.04 -1.59
CA ALA A 91 -10.98 11.24 -1.20
C ALA A 91 -9.85 11.35 -2.23
N PHE A 92 -8.60 11.20 -1.78
CA PHE A 92 -7.44 11.16 -2.66
C PHE A 92 -7.56 10.00 -3.65
N SER A 93 -7.49 10.32 -4.95
CA SER A 93 -7.60 9.36 -6.04
C SER A 93 -6.80 9.82 -7.27
N GLY A 94 -6.51 8.90 -8.19
CA GLY A 94 -5.83 9.19 -9.45
C GLY A 94 -4.35 9.56 -9.30
N THR A 95 -3.91 10.56 -10.06
CA THR A 95 -2.49 10.96 -10.18
C THR A 95 -1.82 11.35 -8.86
N PRO A 96 -2.45 12.17 -7.97
CA PRO A 96 -1.86 12.49 -6.67
C PRO A 96 -1.60 11.25 -5.81
N LEU A 97 -2.53 10.28 -5.84
CA LEU A 97 -2.38 9.03 -5.12
C LEU A 97 -1.24 8.17 -5.70
N ALA A 98 -1.12 8.12 -7.03
CA ALA A 98 -0.01 7.43 -7.69
C ALA A 98 1.35 8.05 -7.30
N GLY A 99 1.42 9.39 -7.18
CA GLY A 99 2.62 10.09 -6.71
C GLY A 99 3.00 9.70 -5.27
N LEU A 100 2.03 9.64 -4.36
CA LEU A 100 2.28 9.20 -2.98
C LEU A 100 2.71 7.74 -2.90
N ALA A 101 2.09 6.88 -3.71
CA ALA A 101 2.43 5.46 -3.76
C ALA A 101 3.84 5.23 -4.33
N ALA A 102 4.22 5.98 -5.37
CA ALA A 102 5.57 5.96 -5.94
C ALA A 102 6.61 6.52 -4.97
N LEU A 103 6.29 7.61 -4.25
CA LEU A 103 7.16 8.19 -3.23
C LEU A 103 7.43 7.19 -2.10
N TRP A 104 6.38 6.52 -1.61
CA TRP A 104 6.54 5.48 -0.60
C TRP A 104 7.46 4.36 -1.09
N LEU A 105 7.23 3.87 -2.32
CA LEU A 105 8.06 2.81 -2.90
C LEU A 105 9.52 3.25 -3.06
N GLY A 106 9.74 4.48 -3.54
CA GLY A 106 11.08 5.08 -3.65
C GLY A 106 11.78 5.18 -2.30
N ALA A 107 11.07 5.59 -1.25
CA ALA A 107 11.61 5.63 0.11
C ALA A 107 11.95 4.24 0.67
N ARG A 108 11.27 3.17 0.22
CA ARG A 108 11.61 1.79 0.62
C ARG A 108 12.80 1.24 -0.15
N ILE A 109 12.89 1.54 -1.44
CA ILE A 109 14.05 1.20 -2.26
C ILE A 109 15.30 1.90 -1.69
N ALA A 110 15.22 3.20 -1.40
CA ALA A 110 16.32 3.95 -0.79
C ALA A 110 16.71 3.38 0.59
N ALA A 111 15.72 3.10 1.45
CA ALA A 111 16.00 2.49 2.75
C ALA A 111 16.70 1.13 2.59
N SER A 112 16.26 0.28 1.65
CA SER A 112 16.87 -1.03 1.41
C SER A 112 18.35 -0.97 1.00
N THR A 113 18.75 0.11 0.31
CA THR A 113 20.16 0.33 -0.06
C THR A 113 21.03 0.80 1.11
N GLU A 114 20.43 1.44 2.13
CA GLU A 114 21.15 1.94 3.32
C GLU A 114 21.17 0.91 4.46
N THR A 115 20.07 0.17 4.67
CA THR A 115 19.94 -0.88 5.71
C THR A 115 20.34 -2.28 5.22
N GLY A 116 21.11 -2.35 4.14
CA GLY A 116 21.93 -3.50 3.75
C GLY A 116 21.17 -4.69 3.17
N ALA A 117 20.00 -4.49 2.58
CA ALA A 117 19.33 -5.54 1.82
C ALA A 117 19.77 -5.49 0.34
N PRO A 118 20.61 -6.43 -0.14
CA PRO A 118 20.91 -6.59 -1.56
C PRO A 118 19.74 -7.25 -2.32
N LEU A 119 18.48 -6.95 -1.97
CA LEU A 119 17.33 -7.55 -2.66
C LEU A 119 17.21 -7.09 -4.12
N ILE A 120 17.84 -5.95 -4.46
CA ILE A 120 17.90 -5.42 -5.84
C ILE A 120 19.23 -5.79 -6.54
N THR A 121 20.31 -6.02 -5.78
CA THR A 121 21.66 -6.22 -6.33
C THR A 121 22.14 -7.68 -6.32
N GLY A 122 21.60 -8.53 -5.44
CA GLY A 122 21.99 -9.94 -5.30
C GLY A 122 21.52 -10.87 -6.43
N LEU A 123 20.81 -10.35 -7.43
CA LEU A 123 20.46 -11.09 -8.65
C LEU A 123 21.52 -10.95 -9.77
N LEU A 124 22.52 -10.08 -9.58
CA LEU A 124 23.57 -9.78 -10.57
C LEU A 124 24.99 -9.93 -10.03
N SER A 125 25.17 -10.57 -8.88
CA SER A 125 26.47 -10.86 -8.28
C SER A 125 26.60 -12.33 -7.91
#